data_AF-A0A5C8A9S8-F1
#
_entry.id   AF-A0A5C8A9S8-F1
#
_cell.length_a   1.000
_cell.length_b   1.000
_cell.length_c   1.000
_cell.angle_alpha   90.00
_cell.angle_beta   90.00
_cell.angle_gamma   90.00
#
_symmetry.space_group_name_H-M   'P 1'
#
loop_
_entity.id
_entity.type
_entity.pdbx_description
1 polymer ?
#
loop_
_entity_poly.entity_id
_entity_poly.type
_entity_poly.pdbx_seq_one_letter_code
_entity_poly.pdbx_strand_id
1 'polypeptide(L)'
;MLTTALFLGFLVLTALLASGSGWSDVLSTQRNELVFADRNQAYGAYQLRREQGRTLLLSLVTALGTVSAILFLPGLFADHTIPVPGPSVAVDVVIDPVVAPVVAP
;
A
#
# COMPACT_ATOMS: atom_id res chain seq x y z
N MET A 1 13.55 -0.25 13.16
CA MET A 1 13.48 -1.47 13.99
C MET A 1 12.69 -1.17 15.28
N LEU A 2 13.24 -0.41 16.23
CA LEU A 2 12.51 -0.05 17.48
C LEU A 2 11.24 0.78 17.23
N THR A 3 11.32 1.84 16.42
CA THR A 3 10.16 2.69 16.09
C THR A 3 9.04 1.91 15.41
N THR A 4 9.40 1.04 14.46
CA THR A 4 8.47 0.15 13.76
C THR A 4 7.77 -0.80 14.73
N ALA A 5 8.51 -1.37 15.68
CA ALA A 5 7.95 -2.24 16.72
C ALA A 5 6.98 -1.49 17.66
N LEU A 6 7.29 -0.24 18.01
CA LEU A 6 6.40 0.59 18.83
C LEU A 6 5.08 0.91 18.12
N PHE A 7 5.13 1.27 16.83
CA PHE A 7 3.91 1.51 16.05
C PHE A 7 3.07 0.25 15.89
N LEU A 8 3.69 -0.89 15.58
CA LEU A 8 2.97 -2.17 15.50
C LEU A 8 2.38 -2.56 16.85
N GLY A 9 3.13 -2.40 17.94
CA GLY A 9 2.64 -2.66 19.30
C GLY A 9 1.44 -1.79 19.68
N PHE A 10 1.49 -0.49 19.37
CA PHE A 10 0.37 0.43 19.58
C PHE A 10 -0.85 0.07 18.73
N LEU A 11 -0.65 -0.32 17.47
CA LEU A 11 -1.72 -0.78 16.59
C LEU A 11 -2.39 -2.05 17.15
N VAL A 12 -1.61 -3.01 17.62
CA VAL A 12 -2.16 -4.24 18.25
C VAL A 12 -2.93 -3.88 19.52
N LEU A 13 -2.38 -3.02 20.38
CA LEU A 13 -3.05 -2.58 21.61
C LEU A 13 -4.39 -1.90 21.32
N THR A 14 -4.42 -0.99 20.34
CA THR A 14 -5.66 -0.29 19.95
C THR A 14 -6.69 -1.26 19.38
N ALA A 15 -6.27 -2.23 18.55
CA ALA A 15 -7.16 -3.27 18.03
C ALA A 15 -7.75 -4.14 19.15
N LEU A 16 -6.93 -4.54 20.13
CA LEU A 16 -7.39 -5.33 21.29
C LEU A 16 -8.39 -4.56 22.16
N LEU A 17 -8.16 -3.27 22.39
CA LEU A 17 -9.09 -2.42 23.14
C LEU A 17 -10.41 -2.20 22.38
N ALA A 18 -10.38 -2.20 21.04
CA ALA A 18 -11.56 -2.03 20.20
C ALA A 18 -12.43 -3.31 20.10
N SER A 19 -11.87 -4.50 20.34
CA SER A 19 -12.59 -5.79 20.18
C SER A 19 -13.53 -6.16 21.34
N GLY A 20 -13.98 -5.19 22.14
CA GLY A 20 -14.83 -5.45 23.31
C GLY A 20 -16.10 -6.23 22.95
N SER A 21 -16.39 -7.32 23.69
CA SER A 21 -17.48 -8.27 23.39
C SER A 21 -18.55 -8.34 24.50
N GLY A 22 -18.68 -7.30 25.31
CA GLY A 22 -19.61 -7.27 26.45
C GLY A 22 -21.04 -6.87 26.07
N TRP A 23 -21.96 -6.89 27.05
CA TRP A 23 -23.33 -6.40 26.88
C TRP A 23 -23.44 -4.91 26.51
N SER A 24 -22.39 -4.12 26.76
CA SER A 24 -22.27 -2.74 26.32
C SER A 24 -21.99 -2.60 24.82
N ASP A 25 -21.57 -3.69 24.15
CA ASP A 25 -21.35 -3.68 22.71
C ASP A 25 -22.70 -3.70 21.96
N VAL A 26 -22.98 -2.61 21.26
CA VAL A 26 -24.22 -2.45 20.49
C VAL A 26 -24.21 -3.30 19.22
N LEU A 27 -23.04 -3.69 18.74
CA LEU A 27 -22.86 -4.52 17.55
C LEU A 27 -22.86 -6.02 17.88
N SER A 28 -22.83 -6.39 19.16
CA SER A 28 -22.91 -7.78 19.61
C SER A 28 -24.12 -8.49 19.01
N THR A 29 -23.85 -9.56 18.28
CA THR A 29 -24.88 -10.40 17.64
C THR A 29 -25.83 -10.97 18.68
N GLN A 30 -25.29 -11.52 19.77
CA GLN A 30 -26.09 -12.14 20.83
C GLN A 30 -27.04 -11.14 21.50
N ARG A 31 -26.56 -9.92 21.79
CA ARG A 31 -27.42 -8.86 22.34
C ARG A 31 -28.50 -8.44 21.34
N ASN A 32 -28.15 -8.27 20.08
CA ASN A 32 -29.09 -7.84 19.05
C ASN A 32 -30.15 -8.92 18.78
N GLU A 33 -29.80 -10.20 18.78
CA GLU A 33 -30.77 -11.30 18.68
C GLU A 33 -31.77 -11.28 19.84
N LEU A 34 -31.31 -11.02 21.06
CA LEU A 34 -32.18 -10.96 22.23
C LEU A 34 -33.07 -9.70 22.21
N VAL A 35 -32.52 -8.52 21.93
CA VAL A 35 -33.25 -7.25 21.92
C VAL A 35 -34.31 -7.20 20.81
N PHE A 36 -34.03 -7.81 19.66
CA PHE A 36 -34.93 -7.85 18.51
C PHE A 36 -35.63 -9.20 18.35
N ALA A 37 -35.71 -10.01 19.41
CA ALA A 37 -36.47 -11.25 19.40
C ALA A 37 -37.92 -10.97 18.97
N ASP A 38 -38.37 -11.65 17.90
CA ASP A 38 -39.71 -11.56 17.31
C ASP A 38 -40.15 -10.16 16.86
N ARG A 39 -39.22 -9.21 16.67
CA ARG A 39 -39.55 -7.82 16.30
C ARG A 39 -38.54 -7.21 15.35
N ASN A 40 -39.04 -6.54 14.30
CA ASN A 40 -38.28 -5.60 13.47
C ASN A 40 -36.92 -6.14 12.97
N GLN A 41 -36.83 -7.45 12.68
CA GLN A 41 -35.62 -8.09 12.14
C GLN A 41 -35.49 -7.91 10.63
N ALA A 42 -36.62 -7.81 9.92
CA ALA A 42 -36.63 -7.72 8.45
C ALA A 42 -36.15 -6.37 7.91
N TYR A 43 -36.15 -5.30 8.71
CA TYR A 43 -35.68 -3.98 8.30
C TYR A 43 -35.24 -3.13 9.50
N GLY A 44 -34.48 -2.05 9.24
CA GLY A 44 -34.13 -1.06 10.26
C GLY A 44 -32.86 -1.39 11.04
N ALA A 45 -32.88 -1.10 12.35
CA ALA A 45 -31.68 -1.08 13.19
C ALA A 45 -31.00 -2.45 13.35
N TYR A 46 -31.75 -3.56 13.27
CA TYR A 46 -31.18 -4.91 13.36
C TYR A 46 -30.25 -5.21 12.17
N GLN A 47 -30.74 -5.02 10.95
CA GLN A 47 -29.97 -5.24 9.72
C GLN A 47 -28.76 -4.30 9.66
N LEU A 48 -28.94 -3.03 10.06
CA LEU A 48 -27.83 -2.07 10.09
C LEU A 48 -26.70 -2.58 10.99
N ARG A 49 -26.99 -3.03 12.21
CA ARG A 49 -25.96 -3.53 13.15
C ARG A 49 -25.31 -4.82 12.67
N ARG A 50 -26.08 -5.71 12.04
CA ARG A 50 -25.59 -6.97 11.50
C ARG A 50 -24.63 -6.76 10.33
N GLU A 51 -24.94 -5.82 9.45
CA GLU A 51 -24.16 -5.57 8.23
C GLU A 51 -23.06 -4.52 8.42
N GLN A 52 -23.09 -3.73 9.50
CA GLN A 52 -22.17 -2.63 9.74
C GLN A 52 -20.70 -3.01 9.62
N GLY A 53 -20.28 -4.13 10.22
CA GLY A 53 -18.89 -4.59 10.14
C GLY A 53 -18.45 -4.86 8.70
N ARG A 54 -19.31 -5.53 7.91
CA ARG A 54 -19.05 -5.82 6.50
C ARG A 54 -19.02 -4.54 5.67
N THR A 55 -19.99 -3.65 5.86
CA THR A 55 -20.09 -2.38 5.12
C THR A 55 -18.91 -1.47 5.41
N LEU A 56 -18.46 -1.39 6.66
CA LEU A 56 -17.30 -0.60 7.07
C LEU A 56 -16.00 -1.17 6.50
N LEU A 57 -15.84 -2.49 6.50
CA LEU A 57 -14.68 -3.13 5.90
C LEU A 57 -14.65 -2.89 4.37
N LEU A 58 -15.79 -3.04 3.70
CA LEU A 58 -15.90 -2.76 2.27
C LEU A 58 -15.60 -1.30 1.95
N SER A 59 -16.13 -0.34 2.71
CA SER A 59 -15.86 1.08 2.47
C SER A 59 -14.39 1.43 2.68
N LEU A 60 -13.74 0.87 3.70
CA LEU A 60 -12.31 1.05 3.96
C LEU A 60 -11.46 0.50 2.81
N VAL A 61 -11.71 -0.75 2.40
CA VAL A 61 -10.93 -1.40 1.33
C VAL A 61 -11.15 -0.71 0.00
N THR A 62 -12.39 -0.33 -0.32
CA THR A 62 -12.68 0.39 -1.58
C THR A 62 -12.05 1.77 -1.61
N ALA A 63 -12.08 2.52 -0.50
CA ALA A 63 -11.44 3.82 -0.42
C ALA A 63 -9.92 3.72 -0.61
N LEU A 64 -9.27 2.83 0.16
CA LEU A 64 -7.82 2.61 0.05
C LEU A 64 -7.45 2.09 -1.34
N GLY A 65 -8.17 1.10 -1.84
CA GLY A 65 -7.96 0.53 -3.17
C GLY A 65 -8.10 1.55 -4.28
N THR A 66 -9.07 2.46 -4.20
CA THR A 66 -9.26 3.53 -5.19
C THR A 66 -8.11 4.53 -5.16
N VAL A 67 -7.71 4.98 -3.97
CA VAL A 67 -6.57 5.90 -3.83
C VAL A 67 -5.27 5.25 -4.32
N SER A 68 -5.00 4.01 -3.93
CA SER A 68 -3.84 3.26 -4.40
C SER A 68 -3.87 3.07 -5.92
N ALA A 69 -5.02 2.73 -6.50
CA ALA A 69 -5.16 2.59 -7.94
C ALA A 69 -4.83 3.91 -8.65
N ILE A 70 -5.36 5.05 -8.21
CA ILE A 70 -5.08 6.35 -8.81
C ILE A 70 -3.57 6.65 -8.83
N LEU A 71 -2.86 6.33 -7.74
CA LEU A 71 -1.43 6.64 -7.60
C LEU A 71 -0.52 5.67 -8.37
N PHE A 72 -0.81 4.38 -8.34
CA PHE A 72 0.12 3.34 -8.82
C PHE A 72 -0.24 2.76 -10.19
N LEU A 73 -1.51 2.79 -10.58
CA LEU A 73 -1.98 2.21 -11.84
C LEU A 73 -1.30 2.83 -13.07
N PRO A 74 -1.04 4.16 -13.15
CA PRO A 74 -0.33 4.74 -14.30
C PRO A 74 1.09 4.19 -14.47
N GLY A 75 1.80 3.93 -13.37
CA GLY A 75 3.16 3.40 -13.41
C GLY A 75 3.25 1.97 -13.97
N LEU A 76 2.18 1.18 -13.85
CA LEU A 76 2.11 -0.17 -14.42
C LEU A 76 2.00 -0.17 -15.95
N PHE A 77 1.44 0.90 -16.52
CA PHE A 77 1.26 1.06 -17.97
C PHE A 77 2.25 2.05 -18.59
N ALA A 78 3.20 2.57 -17.80
CA ALA A 78 4.23 3.45 -18.32
C ALA A 78 5.19 2.65 -19.20
N ASP A 79 5.34 3.07 -20.47
CA ASP A 79 6.34 2.51 -21.37
C ASP A 79 7.73 2.79 -20.80
N HIS A 80 8.46 1.72 -20.48
CA HIS A 80 9.84 1.82 -20.04
C HIS A 80 10.73 1.89 -21.29
N THR A 81 11.23 3.08 -21.61
CA THR A 81 12.23 3.22 -22.66
C THR A 81 13.55 2.63 -22.15
N ILE A 82 14.03 1.58 -22.81
CA ILE A 82 15.40 1.09 -22.57
C ILE A 82 16.34 2.14 -23.16
N PRO A 83 17.25 2.74 -22.38
CA PRO A 83 18.25 3.64 -22.93
C PRO A 83 19.12 2.83 -23.90
N VAL A 84 18.95 3.10 -25.20
CA VAL A 84 19.82 2.54 -26.23
C VAL A 84 21.21 3.14 -26.01
N PRO A 85 22.25 2.32 -25.78
CA PRO A 85 23.61 2.82 -25.71
C PRO A 85 23.90 3.58 -27.01
N GLY A 86 24.30 4.86 -26.88
CA GLY A 86 24.70 5.65 -28.03
C GLY A 86 25.85 4.97 -28.78
N PRO A 87 26.02 5.25 -30.09
CA PRO A 87 27.08 4.63 -30.87
C PRO A 87 28.44 4.88 -30.20
N SER A 88 29.15 3.82 -29.87
CA SER A 88 30.53 3.91 -29.38
C SER A 88 31.41 4.44 -30.49
N VAL A 89 31.84 5.70 -30.38
CA VAL A 89 32.80 6.30 -31.30
C VAL A 89 34.18 5.74 -30.95
N ALA A 90 34.68 4.83 -31.78
CA ALA A 90 36.08 4.41 -31.71
C ALA A 90 36.95 5.59 -32.16
N VAL A 91 37.73 6.16 -31.23
CA VAL A 91 38.72 7.17 -31.55
C VAL A 91 40.04 6.44 -31.78
N ASP A 92 40.46 6.34 -33.04
CA ASP A 92 41.82 5.92 -33.37
C ASP A 92 42.79 7.05 -33.01
N VAL A 93 43.56 6.84 -31.95
CA VAL A 93 44.65 7.74 -31.58
C VAL A 93 45.90 7.32 -32.35
N VAL A 94 46.22 8.08 -33.40
CA VAL A 94 47.48 7.92 -34.13
C VAL A 94 48.59 8.56 -33.28
N ILE A 95 49.47 7.73 -32.71
CA ILE A 95 50.65 8.18 -31.99
C ILE A 95 51.78 8.32 -32.99
N ASP A 96 52.14 9.56 -33.32
CA ASP A 96 53.32 9.83 -34.15
C ASP A 96 54.60 9.45 -33.39
N PRO A 97 55.55 8.76 -34.03
CA PRO A 97 56.82 8.44 -33.40
C PRO A 97 57.62 9.72 -33.13
N VAL A 98 58.07 9.88 -31.89
CA VAL A 98 58.97 10.96 -31.50
C VAL A 98 60.33 10.71 -32.18
N VAL A 99 60.66 11.54 -33.17
CA VAL A 99 61.98 11.53 -33.82
C VAL A 99 62.97 12.25 -32.90
N ALA A 100 64.01 11.55 -32.45
CA ALA A 100 65.09 12.16 -31.68
C ALA A 100 65.88 13.16 -32.55
N PRO A 101 66.30 14.31 -32.00
CA PRO A 101 67.09 15.27 -32.76
C PRO A 101 68.42 14.65 -33.19
N VAL A 102 68.74 14.78 -34.48
CA VAL A 102 70.03 14.36 -35.05
C VAL A 102 71.12 15.20 -34.38
N VAL A 103 71.96 14.55 -33.58
CA VAL A 103 73.19 15.16 -33.05
C VAL A 103 74.20 15.20 -34.19
N ALA A 104 74.52 16.39 -34.68
CA ALA A 104 75.57 16.59 -35.67
C ALA A 104 76.96 16.30 -35.05
N PRO A 105 77.91 15.74 -35.83
CA PRO A 105 79.22 15.30 -35.34
C PRO A 105 80.15 16.45 -34.91
#